data_AF-A0A7C3VSS0-F1
#
_entry.id   AF-A0A7C3VSS0-F1
#
_cell.length_a   1.000
_cell.length_b   1.000
_cell.length_c   1.000
_cell.angle_alpha   90.00
_cell.angle_beta   90.00
_cell.angle_gamma   90.00
#
_symmetry.space_group_name_H-M   'P 1'
#
loop_
_entity.id
_entity.type
_entity.pdbx_description
1 polymer ?
#
loop_
_entity_poly.entity_id
_entity_poly.type
_entity_poly.pdbx_seq_one_letter_code
_entity_poly.pdbx_strand_id
1 'polypeptide(L)'
;MATYRLTLELPEPVFQKLVRIAELSNQSLESLAIQSITSNLPPSVEHAPLHLQGELLSMQNLPVEELVKITRMQVSPTAQERHLTLLDKNANDSITAAELEEIRDLRIDADRLMLSKASAWSLLRWRGYPIQPLEYLPVE
;
A
#
# COMPACT_ATOMS: atom_id res chain seq x y z
N MET A 1 -19.23 8.62 15.40
CA MET A 1 -19.24 8.19 13.99
C MET A 1 -20.63 8.42 13.43
N ALA A 2 -20.76 9.05 12.27
CA ALA A 2 -22.04 9.18 11.60
C ALA A 2 -22.40 7.85 10.91
N THR A 3 -23.64 7.39 11.08
CA THR A 3 -24.14 6.17 10.42
C THR A 3 -25.04 6.56 9.26
N TYR A 4 -24.76 6.02 8.09
CA TYR A 4 -25.57 6.22 6.88
C TYR A 4 -26.28 4.92 6.53
N ARG A 5 -27.53 5.00 6.05
CA ARG A 5 -28.27 3.84 5.53
C ARG A 5 -28.07 3.73 4.02
N LEU A 6 -27.71 2.54 3.57
CA LEU A 6 -27.54 2.19 2.16
C LEU A 6 -28.56 1.10 1.80
N THR A 7 -29.42 1.37 0.83
CA THR A 7 -30.33 0.36 0.26
C THR A 7 -29.74 -0.15 -1.06
N LEU A 8 -29.64 -1.47 -1.20
CA LEU A 8 -29.02 -2.12 -2.35
C LEU A 8 -30.02 -3.04 -3.05
N GLU A 9 -30.09 -2.94 -4.37
CA GLU A 9 -30.76 -3.95 -5.20
C GLU A 9 -29.75 -5.07 -5.50
N LEU A 10 -29.98 -6.25 -4.96
CA LEU A 10 -29.09 -7.41 -5.12
C LEU A 10 -29.76 -8.47 -6.00
N PRO A 11 -29.03 -9.14 -6.90
CA PRO A 11 -29.55 -10.32 -7.57
C PRO A 11 -29.96 -11.39 -6.54
N GLU A 12 -31.13 -11.99 -6.72
CA GLU A 12 -31.67 -13.04 -5.83
C GLU A 12 -30.62 -14.12 -5.46
N PRO A 13 -29.79 -14.65 -6.39
CA PRO A 13 -28.79 -15.65 -6.04
C PRO A 13 -27.73 -15.15 -5.04
N VAL A 14 -27.38 -13.87 -5.09
CA VAL A 14 -26.40 -13.24 -4.19
C VAL A 14 -27.02 -13.06 -2.80
N PHE A 15 -28.27 -12.58 -2.74
CA PHE A 15 -28.99 -12.41 -1.49
C PHE A 15 -29.16 -13.75 -0.75
N GLN A 16 -29.63 -14.79 -1.45
CA GLN A 16 -29.79 -16.15 -0.90
C GLN A 16 -28.47 -16.73 -0.38
N LYS A 17 -27.36 -16.48 -1.09
CA LYS A 17 -26.02 -16.89 -0.64
C LYS A 17 -25.61 -16.19 0.66
N LEU A 18 -25.87 -14.88 0.77
CA LEU A 18 -25.57 -14.11 1.99
C LEU A 18 -26.40 -14.60 3.18
N VAL A 19 -27.70 -14.84 3.00
CA VAL A 19 -28.58 -15.40 4.05
C VAL A 19 -28.05 -16.73 4.55
N ARG A 20 -27.72 -17.65 3.64
CA ARG A 20 -27.17 -18.97 4.00
C ARG A 20 -25.88 -18.85 4.81
N ILE A 21 -24.95 -17.98 4.40
CA ILE A 21 -23.68 -17.81 5.11
C ILE A 21 -23.93 -17.19 6.49
N ALA A 22 -24.84 -16.22 6.60
CA ALA A 22 -25.18 -15.57 7.86
C ALA A 22 -25.77 -16.57 8.88
N GLU A 23 -26.66 -17.46 8.44
CA GLU A 23 -27.18 -18.55 9.26
C GLU A 23 -26.08 -19.52 9.72
N LEU A 24 -25.20 -19.93 8.80
CA LEU A 24 -24.08 -20.84 9.09
C LEU A 24 -23.03 -20.22 10.01
N SER A 25 -22.79 -18.90 9.90
CA SER A 25 -21.83 -18.17 10.74
C SER A 25 -22.46 -17.61 12.03
N ASN A 26 -23.77 -17.79 12.21
CA ASN A 26 -24.55 -17.23 13.32
C ASN A 26 -24.37 -15.70 13.45
N GLN A 27 -24.34 -15.00 12.32
CA GLN A 27 -24.22 -13.55 12.22
C GLN A 27 -25.49 -12.95 11.63
N SER A 28 -25.76 -11.67 11.89
CA SER A 28 -26.83 -10.97 11.18
C SER A 28 -26.45 -10.77 9.71
N LEU A 29 -27.45 -10.75 8.84
CA LEU A 29 -27.26 -10.45 7.42
C LEU A 29 -26.56 -9.10 7.21
N GLU A 30 -26.93 -8.09 7.98
CA GLU A 30 -26.31 -6.76 7.95
C GLU A 30 -24.83 -6.81 8.33
N SER A 31 -24.47 -7.51 9.42
CA SER A 31 -23.07 -7.61 9.85
C SER A 31 -22.21 -8.33 8.80
N LEU A 32 -22.73 -9.41 8.21
CA LEU A 32 -22.05 -10.13 7.15
C LEU A 32 -21.91 -9.27 5.89
N ALA A 33 -22.95 -8.52 5.52
CA ALA A 33 -22.93 -7.62 4.37
C ALA A 33 -21.88 -6.51 4.56
N ILE A 34 -21.86 -5.86 5.73
CA ILE A 34 -20.85 -4.85 6.07
C ILE A 34 -19.45 -5.47 5.98
N GLN A 35 -19.22 -6.61 6.63
CA GLN A 35 -17.92 -7.30 6.60
C GLN A 35 -17.49 -7.65 5.16
N SER A 36 -18.42 -8.13 4.33
CA SER A 36 -18.16 -8.50 2.95
C SER A 36 -17.80 -7.28 2.10
N ILE A 37 -18.48 -6.15 2.31
CA ILE A 37 -18.17 -4.90 1.64
C ILE A 37 -16.80 -4.39 2.09
N THR A 38 -16.58 -4.24 3.40
CA THR A 38 -15.34 -3.68 3.94
C THR A 38 -14.11 -4.50 3.56
N SER A 39 -14.23 -5.83 3.54
CA SER A 39 -13.12 -6.72 3.20
C SER A 39 -12.75 -6.68 1.71
N ASN A 40 -13.65 -6.20 0.84
CA ASN A 40 -13.41 -6.07 -0.59
C ASN A 40 -13.08 -4.64 -1.04
N LEU A 41 -13.08 -3.67 -0.12
CA LEU A 41 -12.63 -2.31 -0.43
C LEU A 41 -11.12 -2.29 -0.74
N PRO A 42 -10.67 -1.39 -1.63
CA PRO A 42 -9.25 -1.19 -1.86
C PRO A 42 -8.54 -0.77 -0.57
N PRO A 43 -7.23 -1.06 -0.46
CA PRO A 43 -6.44 -0.66 0.69
C PRO A 43 -6.53 0.85 0.94
N SER A 44 -6.79 1.22 2.20
CA SER A 44 -6.90 2.61 2.62
C SER A 44 -5.53 3.30 2.66
N VAL A 45 -5.51 4.60 2.34
CA VAL A 45 -4.33 5.47 2.42
C VAL A 45 -4.35 6.39 3.65
N GLU A 46 -5.34 6.27 4.54
CA GLU A 46 -5.58 7.21 5.65
C GLU A 46 -4.39 7.34 6.61
N HIS A 47 -3.61 6.27 6.76
CA HIS A 47 -2.43 6.24 7.63
C HIS A 47 -1.13 6.68 6.94
N ALA A 48 -1.17 6.95 5.63
CA ALA A 48 -0.01 7.45 4.90
C ALA A 48 0.21 8.95 5.18
N PRO A 49 1.46 9.46 5.07
CA PRO A 49 1.74 10.89 5.15
C PRO A 49 0.89 11.69 4.16
N LEU A 50 0.30 12.81 4.61
CA LEU A 50 -0.66 13.60 3.82
C LEU A 50 -0.14 13.97 2.43
N HIS A 51 1.15 14.30 2.32
CA HIS A 51 1.79 14.68 1.06
C HIS A 51 1.89 13.53 0.04
N LEU A 52 1.79 12.26 0.49
CA LEU A 52 1.81 11.07 -0.36
C LEU A 52 0.42 10.48 -0.62
N GLN A 53 -0.60 10.83 0.17
CA GLN A 53 -1.94 10.25 0.02
C GLN A 53 -2.50 10.44 -1.40
N GLY A 54 -2.31 11.62 -2.00
CA GLY A 54 -2.75 11.88 -3.38
C GLY A 54 -2.07 10.99 -4.41
N GLU A 55 -0.77 10.74 -4.25
CA GLU A 55 -0.02 9.81 -5.10
C GLU A 55 -0.56 8.39 -4.94
N LEU A 56 -0.68 7.90 -3.71
CA LEU A 56 -1.15 6.55 -3.43
C LEU A 56 -2.61 6.31 -3.86
N LEU A 57 -3.47 7.33 -3.77
CA LEU A 57 -4.82 7.26 -4.32
C LEU A 57 -4.80 7.12 -5.84
N SER A 58 -3.93 7.88 -6.53
CA SER A 58 -3.84 7.80 -7.99
C SER A 58 -3.37 6.41 -8.45
N MET A 59 -2.54 5.73 -7.65
CA MET A 59 -2.11 4.34 -7.91
C MET A 59 -3.27 3.33 -7.99
N GLN A 60 -4.40 3.59 -7.31
CA GLN A 60 -5.55 2.69 -7.36
C GLN A 60 -6.16 2.59 -8.76
N ASN A 61 -5.90 3.57 -9.63
CA ASN A 61 -6.36 3.60 -11.02
C ASN A 61 -5.33 3.07 -12.03
N LEU A 62 -4.11 2.76 -11.60
CA LEU A 62 -3.06 2.23 -12.48
C LEU A 62 -3.38 0.80 -12.91
N PRO A 63 -3.00 0.37 -14.12
CA PRO A 63 -3.13 -1.02 -14.54
C PRO A 63 -2.12 -1.92 -13.81
N VAL A 64 -2.33 -3.23 -13.85
CA VAL A 64 -1.51 -4.22 -13.13
C VAL A 64 -0.04 -4.13 -13.54
N GLU A 65 0.24 -3.91 -14.82
CA GLU A 65 1.59 -3.85 -15.38
C GLU A 65 2.39 -2.68 -14.82
N GLU A 66 1.75 -1.52 -14.64
CA GLU A 66 2.38 -0.33 -14.04
C GLU A 66 2.64 -0.54 -12.54
N LEU A 67 1.70 -1.17 -11.82
CA LEU A 67 1.93 -1.52 -10.41
C LEU A 67 3.11 -2.48 -10.26
N VAL A 68 3.24 -3.47 -11.15
CA VAL A 68 4.39 -4.40 -11.15
C VAL A 68 5.71 -3.68 -11.46
N LYS A 69 5.72 -2.64 -12.31
CA LYS A 69 6.91 -1.82 -12.51
C LYS A 69 7.29 -1.10 -11.21
N ILE A 70 6.31 -0.49 -10.53
CA ILE A 70 6.54 0.22 -9.26
C ILE A 70 7.14 -0.72 -8.21
N THR A 71 6.65 -1.96 -8.08
CA THR A 71 7.20 -2.91 -7.09
C THR A 71 8.64 -3.31 -7.35
N ARG A 72 9.13 -3.16 -8.60
CA ARG A 72 10.51 -3.47 -9.00
C ARG A 72 11.43 -2.25 -8.99
N MET A 73 10.91 -1.05 -8.77
CA MET A 73 11.74 0.15 -8.66
C MET A 73 12.72 0.02 -7.49
N GLN A 74 13.93 0.52 -7.68
CA GLN A 74 14.98 0.55 -6.67
C GLN A 74 15.55 1.96 -6.55
N VAL A 75 16.10 2.26 -5.37
CA VAL A 75 16.90 3.47 -5.20
C VAL A 75 18.11 3.35 -6.14
N SER A 76 18.49 4.45 -6.81
CA SER A 76 19.65 4.44 -7.68
C SER A 76 20.91 4.01 -6.89
N PRO A 77 21.78 3.14 -7.43
CA PRO A 77 23.04 2.77 -6.78
C PRO A 77 23.88 3.99 -6.39
N THR A 78 23.89 5.01 -7.26
CA THR A 78 24.59 6.27 -7.01
C THR A 78 24.03 7.03 -5.81
N ALA A 79 22.71 7.05 -5.62
CA ALA A 79 22.05 7.70 -4.49
C ALA A 79 22.31 6.92 -3.20
N GLN A 80 22.34 5.59 -3.26
CA GLN A 80 22.67 4.73 -2.12
C GLN A 80 24.13 4.90 -1.69
N GLU A 81 25.08 4.88 -2.62
CA GLU A 81 26.51 5.14 -2.34
C GLU A 81 26.71 6.53 -1.75
N ARG A 82 26.02 7.54 -2.29
CA ARG A 82 26.06 8.91 -1.77
C ARG A 82 25.53 8.96 -0.34
N HIS A 83 24.39 8.35 -0.06
CA HIS A 83 23.82 8.28 1.28
C HIS A 83 24.78 7.63 2.28
N LEU A 84 25.42 6.50 1.92
CA LEU A 84 26.42 5.83 2.77
C LEU A 84 27.63 6.72 3.04
N THR A 85 28.13 7.41 2.02
CA THR A 85 29.26 8.36 2.16
C THR A 85 28.92 9.51 3.10
N LEU A 86 27.71 10.05 3.01
CA LEU A 86 27.25 11.13 3.86
C LEU A 86 27.03 10.67 5.31
N LEU A 87 26.54 9.44 5.52
CA LEU A 87 26.44 8.84 6.86
C LEU A 87 27.80 8.65 7.52
N ASP A 88 28.81 8.22 6.77
CA ASP A 88 30.19 8.10 7.27
C ASP A 88 30.76 9.48 7.68
N LYS A 89 30.57 10.50 6.83
CA LYS A 89 30.95 11.89 7.19
C LYS A 89 30.22 12.42 8.42
N ASN A 90 28.94 12.10 8.57
CA ASN A 90 28.14 12.49 9.73
C ASN A 90 28.66 11.81 11.01
N ALA A 91 29.04 10.53 10.93
CA ALA A 91 29.63 9.79 12.05
C ALA A 91 31.01 10.32 12.46
N ASN A 92 31.75 10.90 11.51
CA ASN A 92 33.08 11.48 11.72
C ASN A 92 33.05 12.99 12.04
N ASP A 93 31.89 13.58 12.36
CA ASP A 93 31.68 15.01 12.64
C ASP A 93 32.21 15.97 11.54
N SER A 94 32.35 15.48 10.30
CA SER A 94 32.90 16.23 9.18
C SER A 94 31.82 16.69 8.19
N ILE A 95 30.55 16.61 8.56
CA ILE A 95 29.42 16.91 7.69
C ILE A 95 29.07 18.40 7.69
N THR A 96 28.75 18.93 6.52
CA THR A 96 28.28 20.30 6.37
C THR A 96 26.76 20.42 6.51
N ALA A 97 26.24 21.63 6.76
CA ALA A 97 24.80 21.87 6.81
C ALA A 97 24.10 21.51 5.48
N ALA A 98 24.74 21.76 4.35
CA ALA A 98 24.21 21.40 3.03
C ALA A 98 24.14 19.87 2.84
N GLU A 99 25.15 19.14 3.31
CA GLU A 99 25.18 17.67 3.27
C GLU A 99 24.15 17.04 4.24
N LEU A 100 23.85 17.70 5.37
CA LEU A 100 22.77 17.26 6.27
C LEU A 100 21.39 17.39 5.65
N GLU A 101 21.14 18.46 4.89
CA GLU A 101 19.93 18.58 4.07
C GLU A 101 19.88 17.48 3.00
N GLU A 102 21.00 17.22 2.33
CA GLU A 102 21.10 16.16 1.31
C GLU A 102 20.78 14.76 1.87
N ILE A 103 21.25 14.41 3.07
CA ILE A 103 20.87 13.16 3.75
C ILE A 103 19.35 13.07 3.94
N ARG A 104 18.74 14.18 4.38
CA ARG A 104 17.30 14.21 4.65
C ARG A 104 16.49 13.99 3.39
N ASP A 105 16.87 14.65 2.30
CA ASP A 105 16.19 14.52 1.01
C ASP A 105 16.32 13.09 0.46
N LEU A 106 17.53 12.51 0.51
CA LEU A 106 17.76 11.12 0.12
C LEU A 106 16.90 10.13 0.91
N ARG A 107 16.72 10.38 2.21
CA ARG A 107 15.85 9.56 3.06
C ARG A 107 14.37 9.72 2.71
N ILE A 108 13.91 10.95 2.48
CA ILE A 108 12.51 11.21 2.08
C ILE A 108 12.20 10.50 0.76
N ASP A 109 13.11 10.55 -0.21
CA ASP A 109 12.94 9.87 -1.50
C ASP A 109 12.90 8.34 -1.35
N ALA A 110 13.78 7.79 -0.51
CA ALA A 110 13.78 6.35 -0.21
C ALA A 110 12.49 5.91 0.50
N ASP A 111 12.03 6.67 1.50
CA ASP A 111 10.80 6.40 2.25
C ASP A 111 9.56 6.47 1.33
N ARG A 112 9.51 7.49 0.45
CA ARG A 112 8.46 7.62 -0.57
C ARG A 112 8.44 6.40 -1.50
N LEU A 113 9.60 6.00 -2.03
CA LEU A 113 9.70 4.81 -2.89
C LEU A 113 9.25 3.55 -2.15
N MET A 114 9.67 3.35 -0.90
CA MET A 114 9.26 2.20 -0.09
C MET A 114 7.74 2.15 0.09
N LEU A 115 7.11 3.29 0.39
CA LEU A 115 5.66 3.38 0.58
C LEU A 115 4.90 3.12 -0.72
N SER A 116 5.37 3.65 -1.85
CA SER A 116 4.79 3.37 -3.17
C SER A 116 4.91 1.88 -3.51
N LYS A 117 6.05 1.24 -3.23
CA LYS A 117 6.23 -0.22 -3.42
C LYS A 117 5.28 -1.04 -2.56
N ALA A 118 5.17 -0.73 -1.28
CA ALA A 118 4.26 -1.42 -0.36
C ALA A 118 2.79 -1.27 -0.80
N SER A 119 2.40 -0.06 -1.22
CA SER A 119 1.06 0.23 -1.70
C SER A 119 0.76 -0.51 -3.01
N ALA A 120 1.71 -0.56 -3.95
CA ALA A 120 1.59 -1.34 -5.17
C ALA A 120 1.39 -2.84 -4.88
N TRP A 121 2.17 -3.42 -3.96
CA TRP A 121 1.98 -4.81 -3.54
C TRP A 121 0.60 -5.06 -2.92
N SER A 122 0.12 -4.14 -2.07
CA SER A 122 -1.23 -4.25 -1.47
C SER A 122 -2.33 -4.20 -2.53
N LEU A 123 -2.21 -3.31 -3.51
CA LEU A 123 -3.16 -3.20 -4.62
C LEU A 123 -3.14 -4.43 -5.53
N LEU A 124 -1.95 -4.95 -5.84
CA LEU A 124 -1.78 -6.19 -6.59
C LEU A 124 -2.46 -7.37 -5.88
N ARG A 125 -2.24 -7.51 -4.56
CA ARG A 125 -2.90 -8.56 -3.75
C ARG A 125 -4.42 -8.42 -3.81
N TRP A 126 -4.94 -7.21 -3.61
CA TRP A 126 -6.36 -6.92 -3.63
C TRP A 126 -7.01 -7.27 -4.98
N ARG A 127 -6.30 -7.06 -6.09
CA ARG A 127 -6.74 -7.42 -7.45
C ARG A 127 -6.56 -8.90 -7.80
N GLY A 128 -6.10 -9.73 -6.86
CA GLY A 128 -5.87 -11.15 -7.09
C GLY A 128 -4.61 -11.48 -7.89
N TYR A 129 -3.65 -10.55 -8.00
CA TYR A 129 -2.36 -10.84 -8.60
C TYR A 129 -1.60 -11.85 -7.74
N PRO A 130 -1.00 -12.91 -8.34
CA PRO A 130 -0.26 -13.90 -7.58
C PRO A 130 1.03 -13.29 -7.04
N ILE A 131 1.06 -13.05 -5.72
CA ILE A 131 2.27 -12.62 -5.03
C ILE A 131 3.06 -13.87 -4.64
N GLN A 132 4.28 -13.98 -5.17
CA GLN A 132 5.23 -15.03 -4.78
C GLN A 132 5.53 -14.88 -3.28
N PRO A 133 5.56 -15.98 -2.50
CA PRO A 133 5.96 -15.91 -1.09
C PRO A 133 7.34 -15.25 -0.93
N LEU A 134 7.57 -14.58 0.20
CA LEU A 134 8.84 -13.88 0.51
C LEU A 134 10.08 -14.76 0.31
N GLU A 135 9.95 -16.07 0.50
CA GLU A 135 10.99 -17.09 0.29
C GLU A 135 11.48 -17.21 -1.16
N TYR A 136 10.70 -16.70 -2.12
CA TYR A 136 11.00 -16.73 -3.55
C TYR A 136 11.29 -15.35 -4.14
N LEU A 137 11.32 -14.29 -3.30
CA LEU A 137 11.78 -12.99 -3.76
C LEU A 137 13.31 -13.04 -3.87
N PRO A 138 13.89 -12.64 -5.02
CA PRO A 138 15.34 -12.60 -5.16
C PRO A 138 15.90 -11.65 -4.10
N VAL A 139 16.85 -12.16 -3.31
CA VAL A 139 17.68 -11.37 -2.42
C VAL A 139 18.71 -10.69 -3.33
N GLU A 140 18.37 -9.53 -3.88
CA GLU A 140 19.31 -8.64 -4.59
C GLU A 140 19.89 -7.62 -3.62
#